data_AF-A0A0W0YVU4-F1
#
_entry.id   AF-A0A0W0YVU4-F1
#
_cell.length_a   1.000
_cell.length_b   1.000
_cell.length_c   1.000
_cell.angle_alpha   90.00
_cell.angle_beta   90.00
_cell.angle_gamma   90.00
#
_symmetry.space_group_name_H-M   'P 1'
#
loop_
_entity.id
_entity.type
_entity.pdbx_description
1 polymer ?
#
loop_
_entity_poly.entity_id
_entity_poly.type
_entity_poly.pdbx_seq_one_letter_code
_entity_poly.pdbx_strand_id
1 'polypeptide(L)'
;MYSKHSQFFQNRKEKLPPDIHFSNVIKTSAAIHELYRGFDNLTSVIFSLPTLLTGIFGKAYPEMIAIEQIKLHKLTNLSNDFHMVSMSEDFEVALDWGNKCFITIDPTLFRNFAVDIHETYSKNDLNLPGRMEREKEHVALAVLYCSIKKITINNKEIDNPFYLAISENNQEAIKAFNDIYGSFVSLLRNKYTKELDANEEKLALREHVAAYLQFYDKYSGANNPFNKTYQELVELYPDFMEYFFQLNPHQSKSDLIKDQALASSDNLFKEHYYTKSIDASFVYRPKEATTCYDDDWARPFYE
;
A
#
# COMPACT_ATOMS: atom_id res chain seq x y z
N MET A 1 -10.29 22.18 -25.45
CA MET A 1 -10.32 22.04 -23.98
C MET A 1 -9.02 21.41 -23.54
N TYR A 2 -8.15 22.18 -22.88
CA TYR A 2 -6.93 21.64 -22.30
C TYR A 2 -7.30 20.87 -21.03
N SER A 3 -6.89 19.61 -20.93
CA SER A 3 -6.99 18.84 -19.69
C SER A 3 -6.22 19.60 -18.61
N LYS A 4 -6.90 20.06 -17.55
CA LYS A 4 -6.30 20.79 -16.43
C LYS A 4 -5.24 19.97 -15.67
N HIS A 5 -5.11 18.68 -15.99
CA HIS A 5 -4.31 17.71 -15.24
C HIS A 5 -3.60 16.71 -16.18
N SER A 6 -2.91 17.20 -17.22
CA SER A 6 -2.17 16.34 -18.17
C SER A 6 -1.13 15.41 -17.53
N GLN A 7 -0.69 15.72 -16.30
CA GLN A 7 0.23 14.87 -15.53
C GLN A 7 -0.40 13.59 -14.96
N PHE A 8 -1.74 13.51 -14.86
CA PHE A 8 -2.45 12.30 -14.39
C PHE A 8 -2.74 11.29 -15.49
N PHE A 9 -2.79 11.75 -16.74
CA PHE A 9 -3.18 10.94 -17.88
C PHE A 9 -2.04 10.95 -18.88
N GLN A 10 -1.29 9.85 -18.90
CA GLN A 10 -0.12 9.72 -19.74
C GLN A 10 -0.38 10.04 -21.21
N ASN A 11 0.60 10.73 -21.81
CA ASN A 11 0.85 10.60 -23.23
C ASN A 11 1.40 9.20 -23.48
N ARG A 12 0.66 8.37 -24.24
CA ARG A 12 1.04 6.97 -24.59
C ARG A 12 2.37 6.82 -25.37
N LYS A 13 3.13 7.90 -25.60
CA LYS A 13 4.29 7.94 -26.51
C LYS A 13 5.64 8.07 -25.81
N GLU A 14 5.70 8.27 -24.50
CA GLU A 14 6.97 8.47 -23.77
C GLU A 14 7.50 7.15 -23.19
N LYS A 15 8.79 6.88 -23.42
CA LYS A 15 9.49 5.75 -22.81
C LYS A 15 9.77 6.07 -21.35
N LEU A 16 9.21 5.23 -20.50
CA LEU A 16 9.24 5.37 -19.06
C LEU A 16 10.59 4.92 -18.46
N PRO A 17 11.22 5.67 -17.52
CA PRO A 17 12.34 5.18 -16.72
C PRO A 17 11.92 3.94 -15.92
N PRO A 18 12.84 3.00 -15.64
CA PRO A 18 12.52 1.82 -14.83
C PRO A 18 12.24 2.19 -13.36
N ASP A 19 12.95 3.18 -12.82
CA ASP A 19 12.91 3.50 -11.39
C ASP A 19 11.98 4.69 -11.08
N ILE A 20 11.45 4.71 -9.85
CA ILE A 20 10.71 5.87 -9.33
C ILE A 20 11.67 6.83 -8.66
N HIS A 21 11.63 8.08 -9.10
CA HIS A 21 12.47 9.15 -8.56
C HIS A 21 11.69 10.01 -7.59
N PHE A 22 12.33 10.37 -6.49
CA PHE A 22 11.78 11.33 -5.52
C PHE A 22 12.56 12.63 -5.62
N SER A 23 11.85 13.73 -5.85
CA SER A 23 12.47 15.04 -6.08
C SER A 23 11.83 16.09 -5.17
N ASN A 24 12.64 16.87 -4.47
CA ASN A 24 12.19 17.94 -3.58
C ASN A 24 11.14 17.51 -2.52
N VAL A 25 11.13 16.24 -2.13
CA VAL A 25 10.31 15.72 -1.03
C VAL A 25 11.17 15.36 0.17
N ILE A 26 10.55 15.25 1.35
CA ILE A 26 11.15 14.73 2.57
C ILE A 26 10.63 13.31 2.81
N LYS A 27 11.57 12.40 3.09
CA LYS A 27 11.26 11.02 3.44
C LYS A 27 10.80 10.93 4.88
N THR A 28 9.98 9.92 5.17
CA THR A 28 9.55 9.64 6.54
C THR A 28 10.77 9.46 7.44
N SER A 29 10.79 10.16 8.57
CA SER A 29 11.92 10.19 9.50
C SER A 29 12.16 8.84 10.19
N ALA A 30 13.40 8.61 10.62
CA ALA A 30 13.72 7.44 11.43
C ALA A 30 13.12 7.46 12.85
N ALA A 31 12.72 8.63 13.32
CA ALA A 31 11.99 8.79 14.57
C ALA A 31 10.55 8.25 14.51
N ILE A 32 10.01 8.02 13.31
CA ILE A 32 8.67 7.50 13.12
C ILE A 32 8.72 5.98 13.13
N HIS A 33 8.25 5.38 14.21
CA HIS A 33 8.27 3.93 14.43
C HIS A 33 6.94 3.25 14.08
N GLU A 34 5.85 4.01 14.08
CA GLU A 34 4.52 3.50 13.75
C GLU A 34 3.78 4.53 12.90
N LEU A 35 3.03 4.01 11.95
CA LEU A 35 2.05 4.74 11.15
C LEU A 35 0.72 4.00 11.22
N TYR A 36 -0.38 4.72 11.11
CA TYR A 36 -1.72 4.18 11.23
C TYR A 36 -2.52 4.46 9.97
N ARG A 37 -3.40 3.54 9.61
CA ARG A 37 -4.27 3.70 8.46
C ARG A 37 -5.64 3.11 8.71
N GLY A 38 -6.66 3.96 8.68
CA GLY A 38 -8.06 3.56 8.72
C GLY A 38 -8.68 3.50 7.33
N PHE A 39 -9.57 2.53 7.11
CA PHE A 39 -10.48 2.54 5.97
C PHE A 39 -11.68 1.61 6.19
N ASP A 40 -12.86 2.04 5.73
CA ASP A 40 -14.17 1.45 6.08
C ASP A 40 -14.36 -0.01 5.67
N ASN A 41 -13.61 -0.50 4.68
CA ASN A 41 -13.68 -1.87 4.17
C ASN A 41 -12.49 -2.73 4.58
N LEU A 42 -11.79 -2.37 5.67
CA LEU A 42 -10.59 -3.05 6.16
C LEU A 42 -10.72 -4.58 6.15
N THR A 43 -11.78 -5.11 6.77
CA THR A 43 -11.99 -6.56 6.93
C THR A 43 -12.17 -7.29 5.60
N SER A 44 -12.65 -6.59 4.58
CA SER A 44 -12.88 -7.13 3.22
C SER A 44 -11.62 -7.09 2.34
N VAL A 45 -10.54 -6.49 2.84
CA VAL A 45 -9.26 -6.34 2.11
C VAL A 45 -8.15 -7.09 2.83
N ILE A 46 -7.93 -6.77 4.11
CA ILE A 46 -6.69 -7.10 4.82
C ILE A 46 -6.50 -8.60 5.06
N PHE A 47 -7.57 -9.39 5.09
CA PHE A 47 -7.47 -10.83 5.32
C PHE A 47 -7.49 -11.66 4.04
N SER A 48 -7.47 -11.03 2.86
CA SER A 48 -7.45 -11.76 1.59
C SER A 48 -6.05 -12.29 1.26
N LEU A 49 -5.96 -13.49 0.68
CA LEU A 49 -4.68 -14.04 0.23
C LEU A 49 -3.94 -13.12 -0.76
N PRO A 50 -4.61 -12.45 -1.73
CA PRO A 50 -3.95 -11.46 -2.58
C PRO A 50 -3.29 -10.32 -1.79
N THR A 51 -3.99 -9.75 -0.80
CA THR A 51 -3.45 -8.66 0.03
C THR A 51 -2.29 -9.13 0.90
N LEU A 52 -2.32 -10.37 1.38
CA LEU A 52 -1.22 -10.97 2.11
C LEU A 52 0.09 -11.03 1.31
N LEU A 53 -0.01 -11.20 -0.02
CA LEU A 53 1.14 -11.35 -0.93
C LEU A 53 1.56 -10.06 -1.65
N THR A 54 0.64 -9.10 -1.79
CA THR A 54 0.87 -7.85 -2.56
C THR A 54 0.65 -6.58 -1.75
N GLY A 55 0.15 -6.69 -0.52
CA GLY A 55 -0.06 -5.56 0.37
C GLY A 55 -1.20 -4.64 -0.05
N ILE A 56 -1.16 -3.42 0.49
CA ILE A 56 -2.07 -2.32 0.15
C ILE A 56 -1.31 -1.38 -0.78
N PHE A 57 -1.96 -0.92 -1.84
CA PHE A 57 -1.26 -0.17 -2.88
C PHE A 57 -2.23 0.73 -3.65
N GLY A 58 -1.70 1.81 -4.24
CA GLY A 58 -2.50 2.75 -5.01
C GLY A 58 -2.85 2.29 -6.43
N LYS A 59 -3.59 3.10 -7.20
CA LYS A 59 -4.07 2.75 -8.55
C LYS A 59 -3.29 3.42 -9.70
N ALA A 60 -2.32 4.27 -9.39
CA ALA A 60 -1.53 5.03 -10.36
C ALA A 60 -0.12 5.27 -9.79
N TYR A 61 0.90 4.97 -10.59
CA TYR A 61 2.30 5.03 -10.17
C TYR A 61 3.06 6.00 -11.06
N PRO A 62 3.24 7.25 -10.63
CA PRO A 62 3.99 8.23 -11.39
C PRO A 62 5.48 7.88 -11.40
N GLU A 63 6.19 8.37 -12.41
CA GLU A 63 7.65 8.25 -12.54
C GLU A 63 8.42 9.01 -11.49
N MET A 64 7.88 10.16 -11.16
CA MET A 64 8.46 11.12 -10.26
C MET A 64 7.44 11.43 -9.19
N ILE A 65 7.87 11.31 -7.95
CA ILE A 65 7.16 11.83 -6.80
C ILE A 65 7.86 13.15 -6.43
N ALA A 66 7.26 14.24 -6.90
CA ALA A 66 7.64 15.61 -6.55
C ALA A 66 6.51 16.29 -5.77
N ILE A 67 6.74 17.54 -5.36
CA ILE A 67 5.76 18.33 -4.63
C ILE A 67 4.42 18.42 -5.38
N GLU A 68 4.43 18.40 -6.71
CA GLU A 68 3.23 18.36 -7.52
C GLU A 68 2.40 17.10 -7.23
N GLN A 69 3.00 15.92 -7.19
CA GLN A 69 2.29 14.68 -6.86
C GLN A 69 1.78 14.68 -5.41
N ILE A 70 2.54 15.24 -4.48
CA ILE A 70 2.11 15.37 -3.07
C ILE A 70 0.93 16.34 -2.94
N LYS A 71 0.98 17.49 -3.63
CA LYS A 71 -0.14 18.45 -3.67
C LYS A 71 -1.37 17.83 -4.31
N LEU A 72 -1.18 17.07 -5.38
CA LEU A 72 -2.28 16.37 -6.05
C LEU A 72 -2.93 15.33 -5.12
N HIS A 73 -2.12 14.60 -4.34
CA HIS A 73 -2.61 13.68 -3.30
C HIS A 73 -3.46 14.39 -2.26
N LYS A 74 -2.95 15.51 -1.72
CA LYS A 74 -3.65 16.25 -0.66
C LYS A 74 -4.85 17.03 -1.12
N LEU A 75 -4.80 17.61 -2.32
CA LEU A 75 -5.73 18.66 -2.75
C LEU A 75 -6.74 18.18 -3.78
N THR A 76 -6.88 16.87 -4.01
CA THR A 76 -7.90 16.34 -4.92
C THR A 76 -8.68 15.19 -4.29
N ASN A 77 -9.95 15.03 -4.66
CA ASN A 77 -10.78 13.88 -4.31
C ASN A 77 -10.34 12.56 -4.99
N LEU A 78 -9.24 12.58 -5.73
CA LEU A 78 -8.50 11.38 -6.13
C LEU A 78 -7.75 10.77 -4.91
N SER A 79 -7.92 11.32 -3.71
CA SER A 79 -7.29 10.91 -2.46
C SER A 79 -7.66 9.53 -1.91
N ASN A 80 -8.61 8.79 -2.51
CA ASN A 80 -8.92 7.39 -2.17
C ASN A 80 -7.83 6.40 -2.65
N ASP A 81 -6.59 6.66 -2.25
CA ASP A 81 -5.36 5.96 -2.66
C ASP A 81 -5.24 5.79 -4.16
N PHE A 82 -5.73 6.76 -4.93
CA PHE A 82 -5.64 6.65 -6.37
C PHE A 82 -4.18 6.55 -6.82
N HIS A 83 -3.23 7.08 -6.07
CA HIS A 83 -1.82 7.12 -6.46
C HIS A 83 -0.82 6.80 -5.34
N MET A 84 -1.16 7.01 -4.07
CA MET A 84 -0.32 6.61 -2.94
C MET A 84 -1.19 6.18 -1.77
N VAL A 85 -0.66 5.28 -0.95
CA VAL A 85 -1.28 4.80 0.28
C VAL A 85 -1.09 5.84 1.38
N SER A 86 -2.20 6.44 1.81
CA SER A 86 -2.25 7.39 2.93
C SER A 86 -2.11 6.70 4.28
N MET A 87 -1.33 7.28 5.19
CA MET A 87 -1.15 6.85 6.58
C MET A 87 -0.96 8.08 7.47
N SER A 88 -1.20 7.96 8.77
CA SER A 88 -1.06 9.03 9.76
C SER A 88 -0.12 8.62 10.90
N GLU A 89 0.62 9.56 11.49
CA GLU A 89 1.26 9.34 12.80
C GLU A 89 0.25 9.28 13.95
N ASP A 90 -0.97 9.79 13.75
CA ASP A 90 -2.01 9.87 14.76
C ASP A 90 -3.03 8.74 14.59
N PHE A 91 -3.09 7.84 15.57
CA PHE A 91 -4.02 6.73 15.53
C PHE A 91 -5.48 7.19 15.64
N GLU A 92 -5.77 8.35 16.25
CA GLU A 92 -7.14 8.87 16.34
C GLU A 92 -7.66 9.28 14.96
N VAL A 93 -6.79 9.82 14.11
CA VAL A 93 -7.09 10.14 12.71
C VAL A 93 -7.43 8.85 11.95
N ALA A 94 -6.62 7.80 12.11
CA ALA A 94 -6.90 6.51 11.50
C ALA A 94 -8.17 5.85 12.06
N LEU A 95 -8.45 6.01 13.35
CA LEU A 95 -9.67 5.49 13.99
C LEU A 95 -10.92 6.14 13.39
N ASP A 96 -10.88 7.46 13.16
CA ASP A 96 -11.96 8.23 12.54
C ASP A 96 -12.14 7.84 11.06
N TRP A 97 -11.07 7.87 10.27
CA TRP A 97 -11.08 7.51 8.85
C TRP A 97 -11.55 6.08 8.56
N GLY A 98 -11.29 5.17 9.49
CA GLY A 98 -11.63 3.77 9.35
C GLY A 98 -12.88 3.34 10.10
N ASN A 99 -13.64 4.28 10.68
CA ASN A 99 -14.81 3.99 11.50
C ASN A 99 -14.54 2.86 12.53
N LYS A 100 -13.51 3.07 13.36
CA LYS A 100 -12.98 2.12 14.37
C LYS A 100 -12.22 0.90 13.82
N CYS A 101 -11.93 0.86 12.53
CA CYS A 101 -11.14 -0.19 11.90
C CYS A 101 -9.86 0.39 11.28
N PHE A 102 -8.69 0.04 11.81
CA PHE A 102 -7.41 0.53 11.29
C PHE A 102 -6.29 -0.49 11.41
N ILE A 103 -5.20 -0.26 10.69
CA ILE A 103 -3.96 -1.03 10.81
C ILE A 103 -2.86 -0.16 11.41
N THR A 104 -1.99 -0.80 12.18
CA THR A 104 -0.71 -0.25 12.63
C THR A 104 0.39 -0.78 11.72
N ILE A 105 1.24 0.10 11.22
CA ILE A 105 2.24 -0.15 10.19
C ILE A 105 3.62 0.25 10.73
N ASP A 106 4.59 -0.64 10.56
CA ASP A 106 6.00 -0.37 10.82
C ASP A 106 6.67 0.12 9.52
N PRO A 107 7.11 1.39 9.44
CA PRO A 107 7.66 1.96 8.22
C PRO A 107 9.08 1.50 7.92
N THR A 108 9.76 0.80 8.82
CA THR A 108 11.21 0.51 8.76
C THR A 108 11.67 0.00 7.38
N LEU A 109 10.93 -0.95 6.81
CA LEU A 109 11.30 -1.60 5.54
C LEU A 109 11.07 -0.71 4.31
N PHE A 110 10.04 0.14 4.32
CA PHE A 110 9.66 0.93 3.14
C PHE A 110 9.87 2.44 3.32
N ARG A 111 10.51 2.88 4.41
CA ARG A 111 10.74 4.29 4.76
C ARG A 111 11.33 5.11 3.61
N ASN A 112 12.25 4.52 2.83
CA ASN A 112 12.85 5.14 1.66
C ASN A 112 11.86 5.40 0.51
N PHE A 113 10.69 4.78 0.55
CA PHE A 113 9.59 4.94 -0.42
C PHE A 113 8.38 5.65 0.19
N ALA A 114 8.48 6.10 1.44
CA ALA A 114 7.46 6.89 2.14
C ALA A 114 7.87 8.37 2.22
N VAL A 115 6.91 9.27 2.04
CA VAL A 115 7.08 10.71 2.07
C VAL A 115 6.31 11.28 3.25
N ASP A 116 6.97 12.12 4.02
CA ASP A 116 6.35 12.96 5.05
C ASP A 116 5.77 14.19 4.37
N ILE A 117 4.45 14.37 4.45
CA ILE A 117 3.77 15.43 3.71
C ILE A 117 4.02 16.78 4.34
N HIS A 118 3.97 16.88 5.66
CA HIS A 118 4.12 18.12 6.41
C HIS A 118 5.53 18.70 6.24
N GLU A 119 6.55 17.86 6.39
CA GLU A 119 7.94 18.24 6.15
C GLU A 119 8.20 18.56 4.68
N THR A 120 7.54 17.85 3.75
CA THR A 120 7.63 18.15 2.32
C THR A 120 7.01 19.51 1.98
N TYR A 121 5.85 19.85 2.54
CA TYR A 121 5.24 21.18 2.36
C TYR A 121 6.14 22.28 2.92
N SER A 122 6.64 22.09 4.15
CA SER A 122 7.54 23.03 4.82
C SER A 122 8.82 23.27 4.02
N LYS A 123 9.45 22.20 3.50
CA LYS A 123 10.64 22.29 2.63
C LYS A 123 10.42 23.11 1.36
N ASN A 124 9.19 23.15 0.84
CA ASN A 124 8.85 23.82 -0.40
C ASN A 124 8.17 25.19 -0.17
N ASP A 125 8.25 25.75 1.04
CA ASP A 125 7.63 27.01 1.44
C ASP A 125 6.11 27.05 1.18
N LEU A 126 5.43 25.92 1.44
CA LEU A 126 3.98 25.76 1.30
C LEU A 126 3.33 25.49 2.65
N ASN A 127 2.10 25.99 2.81
CA ASN A 127 1.26 25.71 3.98
C ASN A 127 0.18 24.68 3.63
N LEU A 128 -0.16 23.83 4.60
CA LEU A 128 -1.33 22.97 4.52
C LEU A 128 -2.58 23.74 4.99
N PRO A 129 -3.77 23.46 4.44
CA PRO A 129 -5.01 23.92 5.07
C PRO A 129 -5.10 23.39 6.51
N GLY A 130 -5.54 24.22 7.46
CA GLY A 130 -5.44 23.91 8.90
C GLY A 130 -6.15 22.62 9.38
N ARG A 131 -7.10 22.07 8.61
CA ARG A 131 -7.67 20.73 8.90
C ARG A 131 -6.75 19.59 8.47
N MET A 132 -6.01 19.74 7.37
CA MET A 132 -5.03 18.75 6.88
C MET A 132 -3.75 18.73 7.73
N GLU A 133 -3.44 19.82 8.44
CA GLU A 133 -2.33 19.86 9.39
C GLU A 133 -2.48 18.82 10.51
N ARG A 134 -3.72 18.48 10.90
CA ARG A 134 -3.98 17.53 12.00
C ARG A 134 -3.70 16.08 11.60
N GLU A 135 -3.69 15.79 10.32
CA GLU A 135 -3.60 14.42 9.82
C GLU A 135 -2.21 13.81 9.94
N LYS A 136 -1.15 14.64 10.14
CA LYS A 136 0.26 14.20 10.23
C LYS A 136 0.56 13.09 9.24
N GLU A 137 0.31 13.38 7.96
CA GLU A 137 0.15 12.35 6.95
C GLU A 137 1.50 11.95 6.34
N HIS A 138 1.65 10.64 6.18
CA HIS A 138 2.69 10.01 5.39
C HIS A 138 2.06 9.26 4.22
N VAL A 139 2.73 9.29 3.07
CA VAL A 139 2.30 8.55 1.88
C VAL A 139 3.37 7.62 1.37
N ALA A 140 2.98 6.42 0.96
CA ALA A 140 3.86 5.44 0.33
C ALA A 140 3.26 4.93 -0.98
N LEU A 141 4.11 4.42 -1.87
CA LEU A 141 3.63 3.84 -3.14
C LEU A 141 2.84 2.54 -2.89
N ALA A 142 3.29 1.74 -1.94
CA ALA A 142 2.63 0.54 -1.46
C ALA A 142 3.04 0.26 0.00
N VAL A 143 2.26 -0.55 0.69
CA VAL A 143 2.57 -1.09 2.02
C VAL A 143 2.45 -2.61 1.92
N LEU A 144 3.60 -3.30 1.81
CA LEU A 144 3.62 -4.76 1.78
C LEU A 144 3.22 -5.33 3.14
N TYR A 145 2.56 -6.48 3.12
CA TYR A 145 1.88 -7.03 4.29
C TYR A 145 2.80 -7.32 5.49
N CYS A 146 4.07 -7.64 5.23
CA CYS A 146 5.10 -7.86 6.25
C CYS A 146 5.36 -6.62 7.12
N SER A 147 4.99 -5.43 6.66
CA SER A 147 5.13 -4.17 7.41
C SER A 147 3.91 -3.86 8.27
N ILE A 148 2.83 -4.63 8.17
CA ILE A 148 1.61 -4.41 8.96
C ILE A 148 1.78 -5.12 10.29
N LYS A 149 1.91 -4.35 11.37
CA LYS A 149 2.21 -4.86 12.71
C LYS A 149 0.97 -5.41 13.42
N LYS A 150 -0.14 -4.67 13.35
CA LYS A 150 -1.40 -5.00 14.03
C LYS A 150 -2.61 -4.59 13.20
N ILE A 151 -3.72 -5.29 13.43
CA ILE A 151 -5.02 -4.99 12.84
C ILE A 151 -5.99 -4.71 13.99
N THR A 152 -6.70 -3.58 13.95
CA THR A 152 -7.71 -3.22 14.94
C THR A 152 -9.07 -3.18 14.28
N ILE A 153 -10.04 -3.90 14.84
CA ILE A 153 -11.44 -3.94 14.37
C ILE A 153 -12.35 -3.66 15.57
N ASN A 154 -13.12 -2.57 15.51
CA ASN A 154 -14.04 -2.20 16.58
C ASN A 154 -13.36 -2.18 17.98
N ASN A 155 -12.16 -1.60 18.05
CA ASN A 155 -11.30 -1.54 19.25
C ASN A 155 -10.76 -2.89 19.75
N LYS A 156 -10.95 -4.00 19.02
CA LYS A 156 -10.27 -5.27 19.29
C LYS A 156 -8.99 -5.33 18.47
N GLU A 157 -7.85 -5.51 19.14
CA GLU A 157 -6.57 -5.80 18.48
C GLU A 157 -6.52 -7.26 18.04
N ILE A 158 -6.01 -7.47 16.83
CA ILE A 158 -5.77 -8.76 16.20
C ILE A 158 -4.30 -8.79 15.78
N ASP A 159 -3.58 -9.78 16.29
CA ASP A 159 -2.18 -9.99 15.95
C ASP A 159 -2.03 -10.42 14.49
N ASN A 160 -1.09 -9.81 13.77
CA ASN A 160 -0.75 -10.21 12.42
C ASN A 160 0.38 -11.26 12.44
N PRO A 161 0.11 -12.55 12.12
CA PRO A 161 1.16 -13.57 12.09
C PRO A 161 2.21 -13.35 10.98
N PHE A 162 1.91 -12.49 10.00
CA PHE A 162 2.78 -12.18 8.87
C PHE A 162 3.62 -10.92 9.07
N TYR A 163 3.52 -10.22 10.21
CA TYR A 163 4.41 -9.11 10.51
C TYR A 163 5.87 -9.58 10.65
N LEU A 164 6.81 -8.85 10.06
CA LEU A 164 8.25 -9.08 10.23
C LEU A 164 8.90 -7.90 10.96
N ALA A 165 9.26 -8.13 12.22
CA ALA A 165 10.00 -7.17 13.03
C ALA A 165 11.48 -7.11 12.61
N ILE A 166 11.76 -6.38 11.54
CA ILE A 166 13.13 -6.15 11.06
C ILE A 166 13.71 -4.92 11.74
N SER A 167 14.87 -5.07 12.39
CA SER A 167 15.59 -3.95 13.00
C SER A 167 16.06 -2.94 11.93
N GLU A 168 15.96 -1.65 12.21
CA GLU A 168 16.47 -0.57 11.37
C GLU A 168 17.99 -0.70 11.06
N ASN A 169 18.73 -1.42 11.91
CA ASN A 169 20.15 -1.67 11.72
C ASN A 169 20.45 -2.86 10.78
N ASN A 170 19.44 -3.65 10.40
CA ASN A 170 19.60 -4.78 9.49
C ASN A 170 19.60 -4.32 8.03
N GLN A 171 20.72 -3.75 7.61
CA GLN A 171 20.90 -3.20 6.26
C GLN A 171 20.77 -4.27 5.16
N GLU A 172 21.06 -5.54 5.46
CA GLU A 172 20.92 -6.65 4.51
C GLU A 172 19.43 -6.95 4.22
N ALA A 173 18.61 -7.00 5.28
CA ALA A 173 17.16 -7.17 5.13
C ALA A 173 16.53 -5.96 4.44
N ILE A 174 16.89 -4.73 4.83
CA ILE A 174 16.38 -3.51 4.20
C ILE A 174 16.73 -3.47 2.71
N LYS A 175 17.96 -3.81 2.33
CA LYS A 175 18.36 -3.86 0.93
C LYS A 175 17.58 -4.92 0.15
N ALA A 176 17.48 -6.14 0.68
CA ALA A 176 16.72 -7.21 0.03
C ALA A 176 15.24 -6.85 -0.15
N PHE A 177 14.65 -6.17 0.84
CA PHE A 177 13.29 -5.66 0.75
C PHE A 177 13.16 -4.55 -0.31
N ASN A 178 14.13 -3.62 -0.40
CA ASN A 178 14.11 -2.56 -1.42
C ASN A 178 14.06 -3.13 -2.83
N ASP A 179 14.78 -4.21 -3.12
CA ASP A 179 14.79 -4.88 -4.43
C ASP A 179 13.40 -5.48 -4.75
N ILE A 180 12.78 -6.14 -3.76
CA ILE A 180 11.41 -6.68 -3.88
C ILE A 180 10.39 -5.55 -4.08
N TYR A 181 10.47 -4.50 -3.26
CA TYR A 181 9.56 -3.37 -3.30
C TYR A 181 9.67 -2.62 -4.64
N GLY A 182 10.88 -2.35 -5.12
CA GLY A 182 11.10 -1.70 -6.41
C GLY A 182 10.57 -2.52 -7.59
N SER A 183 10.79 -3.84 -7.56
CA SER A 183 10.24 -4.77 -8.57
C SER A 183 8.70 -4.79 -8.53
N PHE A 184 8.12 -4.85 -7.33
CA PHE A 184 6.67 -4.84 -7.15
C PHE A 184 6.03 -3.55 -7.65
N VAL A 185 6.59 -2.40 -7.31
CA VAL A 185 6.07 -1.11 -7.78
C VAL A 185 6.22 -0.97 -9.29
N SER A 186 7.31 -1.47 -9.88
CA SER A 186 7.47 -1.51 -11.33
C SER A 186 6.39 -2.37 -12.01
N LEU A 187 6.06 -3.51 -11.41
CA LEU A 187 4.98 -4.38 -11.87
C LEU A 187 3.61 -3.69 -11.79
N LEU A 188 3.28 -3.09 -10.64
CA LEU A 188 2.05 -2.29 -10.47
C LEU A 188 1.95 -1.18 -11.51
N ARG A 189 3.04 -0.45 -11.73
CA ARG A 189 3.10 0.59 -12.73
C ARG A 189 2.85 0.06 -14.14
N ASN A 190 3.52 -1.02 -14.53
CA ASN A 190 3.34 -1.62 -15.85
C ASN A 190 1.89 -2.13 -16.05
N LYS A 191 1.27 -2.71 -15.02
CA LYS A 191 -0.14 -3.11 -15.05
C LYS A 191 -1.07 -1.95 -15.45
N TYR A 192 -0.88 -0.79 -14.81
CA TYR A 192 -1.78 0.36 -15.00
C TYR A 192 -1.42 1.26 -16.19
N THR A 193 -0.17 1.22 -16.67
CA THR A 193 0.31 2.14 -17.73
C THR A 193 0.58 1.48 -19.07
N LYS A 194 1.00 0.21 -19.08
CA LYS A 194 1.49 -0.47 -20.29
C LYS A 194 0.59 -1.60 -20.79
N GLU A 195 -0.52 -1.90 -20.10
CA GLU A 195 -1.41 -3.02 -20.43
C GLU A 195 -0.59 -4.30 -20.68
N LEU A 196 0.22 -4.72 -19.68
CA LEU A 196 1.07 -5.91 -19.74
C LEU A 196 0.34 -7.09 -20.40
N ASP A 197 1.06 -7.85 -21.24
CA ASP A 197 0.51 -9.11 -21.71
C ASP A 197 0.17 -10.00 -20.50
N ALA A 198 -0.93 -10.74 -20.60
CA ALA A 198 -1.42 -11.54 -19.50
C ALA A 198 -0.40 -12.60 -19.03
N ASN A 199 0.49 -13.08 -19.90
CA ASN A 199 1.54 -14.02 -19.51
C ASN A 199 2.72 -13.31 -18.85
N GLU A 200 3.07 -12.10 -19.29
CA GLU A 200 4.10 -11.28 -18.66
C GLU A 200 3.69 -10.87 -17.23
N GLU A 201 2.42 -10.48 -17.03
CA GLU A 201 1.88 -10.18 -15.69
C GLU A 201 1.97 -11.40 -14.77
N LYS A 202 1.57 -12.58 -15.25
CA LYS A 202 1.64 -13.83 -14.47
C LYS A 202 3.07 -14.19 -14.09
N LEU A 203 4.01 -14.13 -15.03
CA LEU A 203 5.41 -14.44 -14.76
C LEU A 203 5.99 -13.48 -13.70
N ALA A 204 5.75 -12.18 -13.86
CA ALA A 204 6.22 -11.18 -12.91
C ALA A 204 5.58 -11.35 -11.51
N LEU A 205 4.31 -11.73 -11.43
CA LEU A 205 3.65 -12.04 -10.16
C LEU A 205 4.25 -13.28 -9.48
N ARG A 206 4.56 -14.35 -10.23
CA ARG A 206 5.24 -15.53 -9.70
C ARG A 206 6.62 -15.18 -9.13
N GLU A 207 7.39 -14.39 -9.87
CA GLU A 207 8.72 -13.95 -9.46
C GLU A 207 8.65 -13.10 -8.19
N HIS A 208 7.71 -12.16 -8.12
CA HIS A 208 7.44 -11.37 -6.92
C HIS A 208 7.10 -12.25 -5.71
N VAL A 209 6.15 -13.18 -5.85
CA VAL A 209 5.77 -14.09 -4.77
C VAL A 209 6.95 -14.95 -4.32
N ALA A 210 7.71 -15.51 -5.27
CA ALA A 210 8.88 -16.32 -4.94
C ALA A 210 9.93 -15.52 -4.16
N ALA A 211 10.24 -14.29 -4.60
CA ALA A 211 11.18 -13.42 -3.90
C ALA A 211 10.66 -13.01 -2.51
N TYR A 212 9.37 -12.73 -2.39
CA TYR A 212 8.73 -12.40 -1.11
C TYR A 212 8.77 -13.57 -0.14
N LEU A 213 8.47 -14.80 -0.58
CA LEU A 213 8.57 -16.00 0.27
C LEU A 213 10.02 -16.29 0.71
N GLN A 214 11.00 -16.12 -0.21
CA GLN A 214 12.42 -16.24 0.13
C GLN A 214 12.87 -15.21 1.17
N PHE A 215 12.31 -13.99 1.10
CA PHE A 215 12.55 -12.97 2.12
C PHE A 215 12.08 -13.43 3.50
N TYR A 216 10.88 -14.03 3.59
CA TYR A 216 10.41 -14.63 4.84
C TYR A 216 11.31 -15.78 5.31
N ASP A 217 11.67 -16.72 4.43
CA ASP A 217 12.54 -17.84 4.81
C ASP A 217 13.87 -17.38 5.41
N LYS A 218 14.41 -16.27 4.91
CA LYS A 218 15.67 -15.70 5.39
C LYS A 218 15.52 -14.90 6.69
N TYR A 219 14.46 -14.11 6.84
CA TYR A 219 14.39 -13.07 7.89
C TYR A 219 13.30 -13.27 8.96
N SER A 220 12.39 -14.23 8.80
CA SER A 220 11.33 -14.52 9.80
C SER A 220 11.78 -15.48 10.92
N GLY A 221 12.95 -16.09 10.80
CA GLY A 221 13.48 -17.06 11.76
C GLY A 221 12.64 -18.33 11.83
N ALA A 222 12.62 -18.99 13.01
CA ALA A 222 11.94 -20.27 13.20
C ALA A 222 10.40 -20.19 13.13
N ASN A 223 9.83 -18.97 13.20
CA ASN A 223 8.39 -18.74 13.26
C ASN A 223 7.80 -18.27 11.93
N ASN A 224 8.42 -18.61 10.79
CA ASN A 224 7.88 -18.28 9.46
C ASN A 224 6.42 -18.77 9.32
N PRO A 225 5.42 -17.87 9.21
CA PRO A 225 4.02 -18.27 9.05
C PRO A 225 3.76 -19.01 7.73
N PHE A 226 4.57 -18.78 6.68
CA PHE A 226 4.43 -19.47 5.40
C PHE A 226 4.86 -20.94 5.44
N ASN A 227 5.69 -21.30 6.41
CA ASN A 227 6.10 -22.70 6.65
C ASN A 227 5.16 -23.44 7.60
N LYS A 228 4.04 -22.83 7.99
CA LYS A 228 2.98 -23.44 8.79
C LYS A 228 1.82 -23.87 7.91
N THR A 229 1.11 -24.87 8.37
CA THR A 229 -0.22 -25.22 7.87
C THR A 229 -1.25 -24.21 8.37
N TYR A 230 -2.39 -24.13 7.69
CA TYR A 230 -3.50 -23.32 8.19
C TYR A 230 -4.01 -23.77 9.56
N GLN A 231 -3.98 -25.08 9.86
CA GLN A 231 -4.36 -25.57 11.19
C GLN A 231 -3.43 -25.04 12.28
N GLU A 232 -2.11 -25.08 12.08
CA GLU A 232 -1.16 -24.51 13.05
C GLU A 232 -1.39 -23.01 13.27
N LEU A 233 -1.73 -22.25 12.22
CA LEU A 233 -2.09 -20.84 12.40
C LEU A 233 -3.43 -20.63 13.11
N VAL A 234 -4.41 -21.53 12.97
CA VAL A 234 -5.67 -21.45 13.74
C VAL A 234 -5.39 -21.63 15.23
N GLU A 235 -4.49 -22.54 15.58
CA GLU A 235 -4.13 -22.80 16.98
C GLU A 235 -3.34 -21.62 17.59
N LEU A 236 -2.49 -20.97 16.81
CA LEU A 236 -1.64 -19.86 17.27
C LEU A 236 -2.32 -18.47 17.18
N TYR A 237 -3.14 -18.24 16.15
CA TYR A 237 -3.74 -16.95 15.80
C TYR A 237 -5.21 -17.11 15.40
N PRO A 238 -6.08 -17.60 16.32
CA PRO A 238 -7.46 -17.95 16.01
C PRO A 238 -8.27 -16.76 15.48
N ASP A 239 -8.09 -15.58 16.07
CA ASP A 239 -8.80 -14.36 15.67
C ASP A 239 -8.46 -13.94 14.23
N PHE A 240 -7.17 -13.99 13.86
CA PHE A 240 -6.75 -13.68 12.48
C PHE A 240 -7.33 -14.70 11.50
N MET A 241 -7.25 -15.99 11.84
CA MET A 241 -7.69 -17.06 10.96
C MET A 241 -9.21 -17.10 10.76
N GLU A 242 -10.00 -16.65 11.75
CA GLU A 242 -11.44 -16.49 11.61
C GLU A 242 -11.78 -15.55 10.44
N TYR A 243 -11.20 -14.35 10.41
CA TYR A 243 -11.40 -13.41 9.31
C TYR A 243 -10.78 -13.91 8.00
N PHE A 244 -9.61 -14.54 8.06
CA PHE A 244 -8.96 -15.10 6.88
C PHE A 244 -9.84 -16.12 6.16
N PHE A 245 -10.45 -17.08 6.86
CA PHE A 245 -11.29 -18.08 6.22
C PHE A 245 -12.62 -17.53 5.70
N GLN A 246 -13.12 -16.42 6.26
CA GLN A 246 -14.30 -15.74 5.70
C GLN A 246 -14.04 -15.24 4.27
N LEU A 247 -12.82 -14.74 3.98
CA LEU A 247 -12.43 -14.27 2.65
C LEU A 247 -11.81 -15.36 1.76
N ASN A 248 -11.34 -16.46 2.35
CA ASN A 248 -10.66 -17.54 1.64
C ASN A 248 -11.31 -18.91 1.99
N PRO A 249 -12.59 -19.14 1.64
CA PRO A 249 -13.37 -20.28 2.14
C PRO A 249 -12.94 -21.65 1.57
N HIS A 250 -12.16 -21.67 0.49
CA HIS A 250 -11.77 -22.90 -0.21
C HIS A 250 -10.41 -23.46 0.24
N GLN A 251 -9.85 -22.95 1.33
CA GLN A 251 -8.53 -23.34 1.82
C GLN A 251 -8.59 -24.64 2.63
N SER A 252 -7.76 -25.62 2.25
CA SER A 252 -7.62 -26.89 2.97
C SER A 252 -6.77 -26.70 4.22
N LYS A 253 -7.24 -27.17 5.38
CA LYS A 253 -6.58 -26.94 6.67
C LYS A 253 -5.19 -27.58 6.79
N SER A 254 -4.92 -28.64 6.01
CA SER A 254 -3.65 -29.38 6.02
C SER A 254 -2.55 -28.76 5.16
N ASP A 255 -2.91 -27.82 4.30
CA ASP A 255 -1.99 -27.32 3.28
C ASP A 255 -1.04 -26.27 3.90
N LEU A 256 0.21 -26.26 3.44
CA LEU A 256 1.14 -25.20 3.78
C LEU A 256 0.75 -23.91 3.06
N ILE A 257 0.83 -22.79 3.77
CA ILE A 257 0.41 -21.50 3.22
C ILE A 257 1.28 -21.09 2.04
N LYS A 258 2.59 -21.43 2.07
CA LYS A 258 3.48 -21.18 0.93
C LYS A 258 3.06 -21.89 -0.35
N ASP A 259 2.54 -23.12 -0.25
CA ASP A 259 2.15 -23.90 -1.43
C ASP A 259 0.92 -23.26 -2.07
N GLN A 260 -0.03 -22.81 -1.24
CA GLN A 260 -1.16 -22.03 -1.71
C GLN A 260 -0.75 -20.68 -2.31
N ALA A 261 0.19 -19.96 -1.68
CA ALA A 261 0.68 -18.67 -2.19
C ALA A 261 1.28 -18.82 -3.60
N LEU A 262 2.07 -19.87 -3.82
CA LEU A 262 2.62 -20.21 -5.13
C LEU A 262 1.53 -20.58 -6.13
N ALA A 263 0.55 -21.41 -5.73
CA ALA A 263 -0.54 -21.83 -6.61
C ALA A 263 -1.46 -20.67 -7.04
N SER A 264 -1.66 -19.67 -6.18
CA SER A 264 -2.51 -18.50 -6.44
C SER A 264 -1.77 -17.31 -7.08
N SER A 265 -0.44 -17.37 -7.20
CA SER A 265 0.41 -16.25 -7.64
C SER A 265 -0.02 -15.62 -8.97
N ASP A 266 -0.49 -16.41 -9.94
CA ASP A 266 -0.90 -15.94 -11.26
C ASP A 266 -2.14 -15.04 -11.27
N ASN A 267 -2.97 -15.13 -10.24
CA ASN A 267 -4.28 -14.48 -10.21
C ASN A 267 -4.36 -13.36 -9.16
N LEU A 268 -3.25 -13.03 -8.48
CA LEU A 268 -3.26 -12.07 -7.37
C LEU A 268 -3.91 -10.75 -7.76
N PHE A 269 -3.48 -10.15 -8.87
CA PHE A 269 -4.08 -8.91 -9.35
C PHE A 269 -5.48 -9.08 -9.91
N LYS A 270 -5.89 -10.26 -10.38
CA LYS A 270 -7.29 -10.48 -10.75
C LYS A 270 -8.18 -10.57 -9.51
N GLU A 271 -7.61 -11.04 -8.40
CA GLU A 271 -8.34 -11.36 -7.18
C GLU A 271 -8.31 -10.25 -6.12
N HIS A 272 -7.34 -9.34 -6.22
CA HIS A 272 -7.14 -8.24 -5.28
C HIS A 272 -8.29 -7.21 -5.31
N TYR A 273 -8.64 -6.65 -4.15
CA TYR A 273 -9.73 -5.67 -4.02
C TYR A 273 -9.52 -4.41 -4.87
N TYR A 274 -8.31 -3.81 -4.78
CA TYR A 274 -7.99 -2.55 -5.48
C TYR A 274 -7.96 -2.67 -7.01
N THR A 275 -7.78 -3.87 -7.56
CA THR A 275 -7.79 -4.13 -9.00
C THR A 275 -9.16 -4.60 -9.48
N LYS A 276 -9.89 -5.43 -8.71
CA LYS A 276 -11.27 -5.84 -9.02
C LYS A 276 -12.26 -4.68 -9.12
N SER A 277 -12.07 -3.65 -8.29
CA SER A 277 -12.91 -2.45 -8.28
C SER A 277 -12.72 -1.54 -9.51
N ILE A 278 -11.80 -1.89 -10.42
CA ILE A 278 -11.52 -1.16 -11.65
C ILE A 278 -12.16 -1.92 -12.80
N ASP A 279 -13.36 -1.51 -13.22
CA ASP A 279 -13.89 -1.97 -14.51
C ASP A 279 -13.13 -1.28 -15.66
N ALA A 280 -13.22 -1.83 -16.88
CA ALA A 280 -12.61 -1.22 -18.06
C ALA A 280 -13.09 0.23 -18.28
N SER A 281 -14.31 0.57 -17.83
CA SER A 281 -14.83 1.93 -17.93
C SER A 281 -14.06 2.91 -17.05
N PHE A 282 -13.54 2.50 -15.88
CA PHE A 282 -12.76 3.36 -14.99
C PHE A 282 -11.41 3.80 -15.60
N VAL A 283 -10.79 2.93 -16.39
CA VAL A 283 -9.54 3.25 -17.13
C VAL A 283 -9.80 4.28 -18.23
N TYR A 284 -10.96 4.21 -18.89
CA TYR A 284 -11.32 5.06 -20.03
C TYR A 284 -12.27 6.23 -19.69
N ARG A 285 -12.77 6.32 -18.44
CA ARG A 285 -13.63 7.42 -17.99
C ARG A 285 -12.82 8.72 -17.93
N PRO A 286 -13.38 9.85 -18.37
CA PRO A 286 -12.86 11.16 -18.01
C PRO A 286 -12.85 11.26 -16.49
N LYS A 287 -11.66 11.28 -15.86
CA LYS A 287 -11.58 11.50 -14.41
C LYS A 287 -11.71 13.00 -14.20
N GLU A 288 -12.83 13.41 -13.63
CA GLU A 288 -13.02 14.77 -13.14
C GLU A 288 -12.36 14.84 -11.76
N ALA A 289 -11.24 15.54 -11.68
CA ALA A 289 -10.61 15.84 -10.39
C ALA A 289 -11.32 17.05 -9.79
N THR A 290 -11.88 16.90 -8.59
CA THR A 290 -12.35 18.02 -7.78
C THR A 290 -11.15 18.53 -6.99
N THR A 291 -10.82 19.81 -7.11
CA THR A 291 -9.70 20.39 -6.37
C THR A 291 -10.13 20.83 -4.98
N CYS A 292 -9.18 21.10 -4.08
CA CYS A 292 -9.46 21.71 -2.78
C CYS A 292 -10.29 23.00 -2.86
N TYR A 293 -10.26 23.73 -3.98
CA TYR A 293 -11.07 24.93 -4.17
C TYR A 293 -12.54 24.64 -4.52
N ASP A 294 -12.80 23.45 -5.07
CA ASP A 294 -14.11 22.98 -5.48
C ASP A 294 -14.78 22.12 -4.39
N ASP A 295 -14.02 21.70 -3.37
CA ASP A 295 -14.47 20.94 -2.21
C ASP A 295 -14.52 21.85 -0.97
N ASP A 296 -15.75 22.15 -0.50
CA ASP A 296 -15.99 22.98 0.68
C ASP A 296 -15.31 22.46 1.96
N TRP A 297 -14.98 21.16 2.02
CA TRP A 297 -14.27 20.54 3.15
C TRP A 297 -12.76 20.78 3.11
N ALA A 298 -12.18 20.83 1.90
CA ALA A 298 -10.73 20.98 1.66
C ALA A 298 -10.32 22.43 1.33
N ARG A 299 -11.29 23.34 1.15
CA ARG A 299 -11.04 24.73 0.77
C ARG A 299 -10.20 25.46 1.83
N PRO A 300 -9.08 26.10 1.44
CA PRO A 300 -8.32 26.91 2.37
C PRO A 300 -9.18 28.08 2.86
N PHE A 301 -9.31 28.22 4.18
CA PHE A 301 -9.81 29.45 4.79
C PHE A 301 -8.64 30.43 4.86
N TYR A 302 -8.50 31.25 3.81
CA TYR A 302 -7.66 32.43 3.90
C TYR A 302 -8.45 33.49 4.66
N GLU A 303 -8.12 33.73 5.92
CA GLU A 303 -8.47 34.99 6.62
C GLU A 303 -7.60 36.14 6.12
#